data_AF-A0A7K3PI71-F1
#
_entry.id   AF-A0A7K3PI71-F1
#
_cell.length_a   1.000
_cell.length_b   1.000
_cell.length_c   1.000
_cell.angle_alpha   90.00
_cell.angle_beta   90.00
_cell.angle_gamma   90.00
#
_symmetry.space_group_name_H-M   'P 1'
#
loop_
_entity.id
_entity.type
_entity.pdbx_description
1 polymer ?
#
loop_
_entity_poly.entity_id
_entity_poly.type
_entity_poly.pdbx_seq_one_letter_code
_entity_poly.pdbx_strand_id
1 'polypeptide(L)'
;AAEAEEIARRLDDPALLAFALNGVFMQSCTRAGLAPRRDAIGAELTALGARHGLVNHEVLGHLIRLQARAALADLTAADAHARAVDRLAERH
;
A
#
# COMPACT_ATOMS: atom_id res chain seq x y z
N ALA A 1 -8.21 13.72 3.90
CA ALA A 1 -7.77 12.51 3.17
C ALA A 1 -8.73 12.15 2.04
N ALA A 2 -10.01 11.89 2.33
CA ALA A 2 -11.00 11.44 1.33
C ALA A 2 -11.11 12.36 0.10
N GLU A 3 -11.08 13.69 0.29
CA GLU A 3 -11.18 14.65 -0.81
C GLU A 3 -9.98 14.58 -1.77
N ALA A 4 -8.76 14.38 -1.28
CA ALA A 4 -7.58 14.23 -2.12
C ALA A 4 -7.59 12.92 -2.93
N GLU A 5 -8.11 11.85 -2.33
CA GLU A 5 -8.30 10.56 -3.01
C GLU A 5 -9.37 10.68 -4.11
N GLU A 6 -10.51 11.31 -3.81
CA GLU A 6 -11.60 11.52 -4.77
C GLU A 6 -11.16 12.38 -5.96
N ILE A 7 -10.42 13.46 -5.70
CA ILE A 7 -9.84 14.31 -6.75
C ILE A 7 -8.86 13.51 -7.61
N ALA A 8 -7.97 12.71 -7.00
CA ALA A 8 -7.02 11.90 -7.75
C ALA A 8 -7.71 10.85 -8.63
N ARG A 9 -8.76 10.19 -8.12
CA ARG A 9 -9.58 9.24 -8.90
C ARG A 9 -10.28 9.90 -10.07
N ARG A 10 -10.74 11.15 -9.91
CA ARG A 10 -11.36 11.94 -11.01
C ARG A 10 -10.35 12.42 -12.06
N LEU A 11 -9.09 12.61 -11.68
CA LEU A 11 -8.05 13.11 -12.58
C LEU A 11 -7.39 11.99 -13.40
N ASP A 12 -7.70 10.72 -13.13
CA ASP A 12 -7.08 9.55 -13.77
C ASP A 12 -5.53 9.59 -13.73
N ASP A 13 -4.97 10.19 -12.67
CA ASP A 13 -3.52 10.26 -12.43
C ASP A 13 -3.10 9.19 -11.39
N PRO A 14 -2.47 8.09 -11.82
CA PRO A 14 -2.06 7.01 -10.93
C PRO A 14 -1.00 7.43 -9.91
N ALA A 15 -0.10 8.36 -10.26
CA ALA A 15 0.94 8.80 -9.36
C ALA A 15 0.34 9.68 -8.24
N LEU A 16 -0.60 10.55 -8.59
CA LEU A 16 -1.32 11.37 -7.63
C LEU A 16 -2.20 10.52 -6.70
N LEU A 17 -2.87 9.49 -7.24
CA LEU A 17 -3.66 8.56 -6.42
C LEU A 17 -2.75 7.77 -5.47
N ALA A 18 -1.60 7.28 -5.93
CA ALA A 18 -0.63 6.59 -5.08
C ALA A 18 -0.11 7.50 -3.95
N PHE A 19 0.16 8.77 -4.26
CA PHE A 19 0.55 9.76 -3.26
C PHE A 19 -0.56 10.04 -2.23
N ALA A 20 -1.80 10.19 -2.69
CA ALA A 20 -2.94 10.38 -1.80
C ALA A 20 -3.13 9.18 -0.85
N LEU A 21 -3.02 7.95 -1.36
CA LEU A 21 -3.10 6.72 -0.57
C LEU A 21 -1.99 6.61 0.48
N ASN A 22 -0.76 7.08 0.18
CA ASN A 22 0.30 7.19 1.18
C ASN A 22 -0.10 8.14 2.33
N GLY A 23 -0.72 9.28 2.01
CA GLY A 23 -1.27 10.19 3.01
C GLY A 23 -2.37 9.54 3.87
N VAL A 24 -3.26 8.74 3.27
CA VAL A 24 -4.30 7.98 3.99
C VAL A 24 -3.67 6.93 4.91
N PHE A 25 -2.62 6.24 4.46
CA PHE A 25 -1.87 5.28 5.27
C PHE A 25 -1.31 5.95 6.53
N MET A 26 -0.61 7.08 6.40
CA MET A 26 -0.04 7.81 7.56
C MET A 26 -1.10 8.17 8.60
N GLN A 27 -2.33 8.49 8.17
CA GLN A 27 -3.45 8.84 9.04
C GLN A 27 -4.14 7.62 9.68
N SER A 28 -3.86 6.41 9.20
CA SER A 28 -4.43 5.15 9.71
C SER A 28 -3.62 4.52 10.87
N CYS A 29 -2.54 5.18 11.28
CA CYS A 29 -1.65 4.74 12.38
C CYS A 29 -2.01 5.37 13.74
N THR A 30 -3.18 5.99 13.86
CA THR A 30 -3.58 6.80 15.03
C THR A 30 -4.15 6.00 16.20
N ARG A 31 -4.60 4.75 15.98
CA ARG A 31 -5.11 3.86 17.03
C ARG A 31 -4.98 2.38 16.67
N ALA A 32 -5.02 1.53 17.69
CA ALA A 32 -5.12 0.08 17.53
C ALA A 32 -6.43 -0.32 16.81
N GLY A 33 -6.40 -1.49 16.15
CA GLY A 33 -7.53 -2.06 15.41
C GLY A 33 -7.61 -1.65 13.93
N LEU A 34 -6.73 -0.77 13.45
CA LEU A 34 -6.75 -0.28 12.06
C LEU A 34 -5.91 -1.10 11.08
N ALA A 35 -5.39 -2.26 11.50
CA ALA A 35 -4.62 -3.15 10.63
C ALA A 35 -5.39 -3.57 9.35
N PRO A 36 -6.69 -3.92 9.39
CA PRO A 36 -7.44 -4.25 8.17
C PRO A 36 -7.54 -3.08 7.19
N ARG A 37 -7.67 -1.85 7.70
CA ARG A 37 -7.68 -0.64 6.86
C ARG A 37 -6.34 -0.42 6.18
N ARG A 38 -5.23 -0.64 6.89
CA ARG A 38 -3.88 -0.57 6.31
C ARG A 38 -3.68 -1.63 5.23
N ASP A 39 -4.14 -2.86 5.46
CA ASP A 39 -4.07 -3.93 4.45
C ASP A 39 -4.79 -3.56 3.15
N ALA A 40 -5.97 -2.93 3.25
CA ALA A 40 -6.72 -2.45 2.09
C ALA A 40 -5.98 -1.35 1.32
N ILE A 41 -5.42 -0.34 2.03
CA ILE A 41 -4.64 0.73 1.40
C ILE A 41 -3.41 0.15 0.68
N GLY A 42 -2.70 -0.77 1.33
CA GLY A 42 -1.56 -1.43 0.74
C GLY A 42 -1.93 -2.30 -0.46
N ALA A 43 -3.12 -2.92 -0.48
CA ALA A 43 -3.63 -3.68 -1.62
C ALA A 43 -3.74 -2.80 -2.86
N GLU A 44 -4.34 -1.63 -2.67
CA GLU A 44 -4.57 -0.68 -3.74
C GLU A 44 -3.25 -0.08 -4.25
N LEU A 45 -2.34 0.29 -3.35
CA LEU A 45 -1.00 0.77 -3.72
C LEU A 45 -0.21 -0.26 -4.53
N THR A 46 -0.22 -1.53 -4.12
CA THR A 46 0.44 -2.61 -4.88
C THR A 46 -0.19 -2.77 -6.27
N ALA A 47 -1.52 -2.79 -6.38
CA ALA A 47 -2.20 -2.95 -7.66
C ALA A 47 -1.93 -1.77 -8.61
N LEU A 48 -1.96 -0.55 -8.08
CA LEU A 48 -1.69 0.68 -8.82
C LEU A 48 -0.22 0.74 -9.27
N GLY A 49 0.70 0.40 -8.37
CA GLY A 49 2.14 0.34 -8.64
C GLY A 49 2.47 -0.64 -9.75
N ALA A 50 1.98 -1.88 -9.64
CA ALA A 50 2.21 -2.92 -10.63
C ALA A 50 1.60 -2.57 -12.00
N ARG A 51 0.41 -1.96 -12.03
CA ARG A 51 -0.28 -1.60 -13.28
C ARG A 51 0.38 -0.45 -14.02
N HIS A 52 0.93 0.53 -13.29
CA HIS A 52 1.42 1.79 -13.87
C HIS A 52 2.94 1.96 -13.78
N GLY A 53 3.69 0.93 -13.36
CA GLY A 53 5.15 0.99 -13.27
C GLY A 53 5.67 1.90 -12.15
N LEU A 54 4.86 2.14 -11.10
CA LEU A 54 5.25 2.99 -9.98
C LEU A 54 5.94 2.15 -8.89
N VAL A 55 7.16 1.68 -9.18
CA VAL A 55 7.92 0.70 -8.36
C VAL A 55 7.98 1.09 -6.88
N ASN A 56 8.31 2.35 -6.56
CA ASN A 56 8.38 2.80 -5.16
C ASN A 56 7.04 2.67 -4.42
N HIS A 57 5.93 2.89 -5.13
CA HIS A 57 4.59 2.76 -4.55
C HIS A 57 4.16 1.29 -4.44
N GLU A 58 4.60 0.42 -5.36
CA GLU A 58 4.41 -1.03 -5.27
C GLU A 58 5.13 -1.60 -4.04
N VAL A 59 6.40 -1.21 -3.85
CA VAL A 59 7.20 -1.57 -2.67
C VAL A 59 6.52 -1.07 -1.39
N LEU A 60 6.09 0.19 -1.37
CA LEU A 60 5.35 0.76 -0.23
C LEU A 60 4.08 -0.05 0.08
N GLY A 61 3.29 -0.40 -0.95
CA GLY A 61 2.09 -1.23 -0.80
C GLY A 61 2.40 -2.58 -0.14
N HIS A 62 3.48 -3.25 -0.56
CA HIS A 62 3.91 -4.50 0.05
C HIS A 62 4.38 -4.34 1.49
N LEU A 63 5.13 -3.28 1.82
CA LEU A 63 5.57 -3.01 3.20
C LEU A 63 4.39 -2.73 4.14
N ILE A 64 3.38 -1.99 3.69
CA ILE A 64 2.16 -1.72 4.46
C ILE A 64 1.42 -3.03 4.75
N ARG A 65 1.27 -3.89 3.73
CA ARG A 65 0.59 -5.19 3.87
C ARG A 65 1.36 -6.15 4.76
N LEU A 66 2.68 -6.21 4.65
CA LEU A 66 3.55 -6.97 5.56
C LEU A 66 3.25 -6.62 7.03
N GLN A 67 3.27 -5.33 7.37
CA GLN A 67 3.00 -4.85 8.72
C GLN A 67 1.55 -5.11 9.17
N ALA A 68 0.58 -4.93 8.25
CA ALA A 68 -0.83 -5.14 8.55
C ALA A 68 -1.15 -6.62 8.81
N ARG A 69 -0.63 -7.55 7.99
CA ARG A 69 -0.84 -8.99 8.16
C ARG A 69 -0.14 -9.52 9.41
N ALA A 70 1.05 -9.03 9.72
CA ALA A 70 1.71 -9.33 10.99
C ALA A 70 0.86 -8.89 12.20
N ALA A 71 0.29 -7.68 12.16
CA ALA A 71 -0.60 -7.18 13.21
C ALA A 71 -1.93 -7.96 13.33
N LEU A 72 -2.33 -8.68 12.27
CA LEU A 72 -3.52 -9.54 12.24
C LEU A 72 -3.17 -11.02 12.52
N ALA A 73 -1.93 -11.32 12.91
CA ALA A 73 -1.40 -12.67 13.11
C ALA A 73 -1.46 -13.59 11.87
N ASP A 74 -1.57 -13.02 10.67
CA ASP A 74 -1.40 -13.75 9.41
C ASP A 74 0.04 -13.63 8.91
N LEU A 75 0.92 -14.43 9.52
CA LEU A 75 2.35 -14.42 9.20
C LEU A 75 2.64 -15.01 7.82
N THR A 76 1.77 -15.88 7.30
CA THR A 76 1.95 -16.48 5.97
C THR A 76 1.78 -15.43 4.88
N ALA A 77 0.73 -14.61 4.98
CA ALA A 77 0.54 -13.49 4.05
C ALA A 77 1.61 -12.40 4.23
N ALA A 78 2.06 -12.17 5.47
CA ALA A 78 3.15 -11.24 5.76
C ALA A 78 4.43 -11.65 5.00
N ASP A 79 4.86 -12.92 5.14
CA ASP A 79 6.03 -13.46 4.44
C ASP A 79 5.92 -13.38 2.91
N ALA A 80 4.72 -13.59 2.37
CA ALA A 80 4.48 -13.45 0.94
C ALA A 80 4.78 -12.02 0.44
N HIS A 81 4.47 -11.01 1.25
CA HIS A 81 4.78 -9.62 0.94
C HIS A 81 6.27 -9.27 1.12
N ALA A 82 6.94 -9.82 2.14
CA ALA A 82 8.39 -9.67 2.27
C ALA A 82 9.11 -10.20 1.03
N ARG A 83 8.80 -11.43 0.61
CA ARG A 83 9.39 -12.03 -0.60
C ARG A 83 9.05 -11.26 -1.87
N ALA A 84 7.91 -10.58 -1.93
CA ALA A 84 7.57 -9.74 -3.07
C ALA A 84 8.46 -8.50 -3.17
N VAL A 85 8.77 -7.87 -2.02
CA VAL A 85 9.75 -6.76 -1.94
C VAL A 85 11.14 -7.25 -2.34
N ASP A 86 11.58 -8.41 -1.85
CA ASP A 86 12.89 -8.98 -2.22
C ASP A 86 13.01 -9.15 -3.74
N ARG A 87 12.00 -9.76 -4.37
CA ARG A 87 11.97 -9.91 -5.83
C ARG A 87 11.95 -8.59 -6.59
N LEU A 88 11.32 -7.54 -6.04
CA LEU A 88 11.34 -6.21 -6.64
C LEU A 88 12.74 -5.58 -6.56
N ALA A 89 13.43 -5.74 -5.42
CA ALA A 89 14.79 -5.28 -5.23
C ALA A 89 15.80 -6.01 -6.12
N GLU A 90 15.57 -7.28 -6.45
CA GLU A 90 16.43 -8.01 -7.41
C GLU A 90 16.29 -7.49 -8.86
N ARG A 91 15.17 -6.84 -9.19
CA ARG A 91 14.87 -6.36 -10.55
C ARG A 91 15.23 -4.89 -10.80
N HIS A 92 15.52 -4.11 -9.76
CA HIS A 92 15.71 -2.65 -9.81
C HIS A 92 16.96 -2.23 -9.06
#